data_AF-A0A4U0YDQ7-F1
#
_entry.id   AF-A0A4U0YDQ7-F1
#
_cell.length_a   1.000
_cell.length_b   1.000
_cell.length_c   1.000
_cell.angle_alpha   90.00
_cell.angle_beta   90.00
_cell.angle_gamma   90.00
#
_symmetry.space_group_name_H-M   'P 1'
#
loop_
_entity.id
_entity.type
_entity.pdbx_description
1 polymer ?
#
loop_
_entity_poly.entity_id
_entity_poly.type
_entity_poly.pdbx_seq_one_letter_code
_entity_poly.pdbx_strand_id
1 'polypeptide(L)'
;MNRVVTGRLAVRGAILAGLVFLAGCAMTGPGGDQRTVIIHPGGDPSLTPVSIPAGHLPPPGECRIWYPDRSPGDQPPPGNCRDLQHHVPPGAVLVRG
;
A
#
# COMPACT_ATOMS: atom_id res chain seq x y z
N MET A 1 48.55 -25.95 -45.01
CA MET A 1 47.38 -26.72 -44.55
C MET A 1 46.25 -25.76 -44.20
N ASN A 2 45.06 -26.07 -44.70
CA ASN A 2 43.72 -25.63 -44.26
C ASN A 2 43.27 -24.21 -44.64
N ARG A 3 42.76 -24.11 -45.87
CA ARG A 3 41.88 -23.04 -46.35
C ARG A 3 40.51 -23.15 -45.67
N VAL A 4 39.96 -22.04 -45.18
CA VAL A 4 38.51 -21.90 -45.00
C VAL A 4 38.07 -20.72 -45.86
N VAL A 5 37.30 -21.07 -46.90
CA VAL A 5 36.76 -20.20 -47.94
C VAL A 5 35.31 -19.90 -47.59
N THR A 6 34.98 -18.60 -47.60
CA THR A 6 33.68 -17.95 -47.89
C THR A 6 32.37 -18.49 -47.31
N GLY A 7 31.64 -17.60 -46.65
CA GLY A 7 30.20 -17.75 -46.41
C GLY A 7 29.55 -16.46 -45.91
N ARG A 8 29.77 -15.32 -46.59
CA ARG A 8 28.93 -14.12 -46.40
C ARG A 8 27.75 -14.19 -47.39
N LEU A 9 26.55 -13.85 -46.88
CA LEU A 9 25.27 -13.66 -47.58
C LEU A 9 24.59 -14.98 -48.04
N ALA A 10 23.29 -15.22 -47.86
CA ALA A 10 22.18 -14.33 -47.54
C ALA A 10 21.05 -15.13 -46.85
N VAL A 11 20.57 -14.67 -45.69
CA VAL A 11 19.18 -14.94 -45.32
C VAL A 11 18.40 -13.71 -45.73
N ARG A 12 17.75 -13.84 -46.89
CA ARG A 12 16.75 -12.92 -47.41
C ARG A 12 15.49 -13.01 -46.55
N GLY A 13 14.92 -11.86 -46.22
CA GLY A 13 13.55 -11.74 -45.70
C GLY A 13 13.46 -12.01 -44.20
N ALA A 14 12.74 -11.25 -43.40
CA ALA A 14 11.71 -10.28 -43.70
C ALA A 14 11.85 -9.11 -42.73
N ILE A 15 11.59 -7.90 -43.23
CA ILE A 15 11.19 -6.77 -42.39
C ILE A 15 9.87 -7.21 -41.76
N LEU A 16 9.93 -7.75 -40.55
CA LEU A 16 8.74 -8.04 -39.76
C LEU A 16 8.88 -7.40 -38.39
N ALA A 17 8.07 -6.36 -38.27
CA ALA A 17 7.43 -5.91 -37.04
C ALA A 17 8.38 -5.41 -35.94
N GLY A 18 8.53 -4.08 -35.93
CA GLY A 18 8.44 -3.26 -34.74
C GLY A 18 9.16 -3.78 -33.50
N LEU A 19 10.33 -3.21 -33.22
CA LEU A 19 10.80 -3.05 -31.86
C LEU A 19 9.80 -2.17 -31.10
N VAL A 20 8.69 -2.79 -30.68
CA VAL A 20 7.78 -2.21 -29.71
C VAL A 20 8.57 -2.16 -28.41
N PHE A 21 9.01 -0.95 -28.06
CA PHE A 21 9.55 -0.61 -26.74
C PHE A 21 8.47 -0.89 -25.68
N LEU A 22 8.32 -2.14 -25.25
CA LEU A 22 7.58 -2.53 -24.06
C LEU A 22 8.54 -2.76 -22.88
N ALA A 23 9.62 -1.98 -22.80
CA ALA A 23 10.20 -1.66 -21.50
C ALA A 23 9.27 -0.62 -20.86
N GLY A 24 8.12 -1.08 -20.38
CA GLY A 24 7.20 -0.25 -19.60
C GLY A 24 7.96 0.41 -18.47
N CYS A 25 7.61 1.67 -18.15
CA CYS A 25 8.14 2.35 -16.99
C CYS A 25 7.76 1.51 -15.75
N ALA A 26 8.73 0.80 -15.19
CA ALA A 26 8.59 0.18 -13.88
C ALA A 26 8.46 1.32 -12.86
N MET A 27 7.21 1.75 -12.59
CA MET A 27 6.87 2.59 -11.46
C MET A 27 6.91 1.74 -10.18
N THR A 28 8.02 1.05 -9.92
CA THR A 28 8.26 0.45 -8.61
C THR A 28 8.98 1.49 -7.77
N GLY A 29 8.26 2.57 -7.47
CA GLY A 29 8.62 3.38 -6.30
C GLY A 29 8.29 2.56 -5.06
N PRO A 30 9.07 2.65 -3.96
CA PRO A 30 8.59 2.18 -2.67
C PRO A 30 7.28 2.94 -2.40
N GLY A 31 6.17 2.21 -2.43
CA GLY A 31 4.82 2.75 -2.30
C GLY A 31 4.74 3.67 -1.08
N GLY A 32 4.03 4.78 -1.24
CA GLY A 32 3.94 5.86 -0.26
C GLY A 32 3.80 5.36 1.17
N ASP A 33 4.66 5.90 2.03
CA ASP A 33 4.61 5.82 3.50
C ASP A 33 3.74 4.68 4.07
N GLN A 34 4.18 3.43 3.94
CA GLN A 34 3.57 2.27 4.62
C GLN A 34 3.81 2.30 6.14
N ARG A 35 4.09 3.46 6.72
CA ARG A 35 4.31 3.59 8.15
C ARG A 35 3.02 3.21 8.86
N THR A 36 3.11 2.16 9.66
CA THR A 36 2.03 1.76 10.56
C THR A 36 2.26 2.44 11.90
N VAL A 37 1.19 2.98 12.48
CA VAL A 37 1.18 3.56 13.82
C VAL A 37 0.57 2.54 14.77
N ILE A 38 1.25 2.33 15.89
CA ILE A 38 0.82 1.42 16.96
C ILE A 38 0.09 2.26 18.00
N ILE A 39 -1.17 1.91 18.27
CA ILE A 39 -2.01 2.61 19.25
C ILE A 39 -2.36 1.64 20.37
N HIS A 40 -2.05 2.04 21.59
CA HIS A 40 -2.47 1.33 22.80
C HIS A 40 -3.84 1.84 23.25
N PRO A 41 -4.84 0.96 23.43
CA PRO A 41 -6.16 1.35 23.92
C PRO A 41 -6.03 2.13 25.24
N GLY A 42 -6.64 3.32 25.32
CA GLY A 42 -6.56 4.18 26.52
C GLY A 42 -5.15 4.65 26.90
N GLY A 43 -4.12 4.39 26.08
CA GLY A 43 -2.73 4.64 26.40
C GLY A 43 -2.08 3.61 27.33
N ASP A 44 -2.74 2.47 27.60
CA ASP A 44 -2.21 1.41 28.47
C ASP A 44 -1.35 0.41 27.66
N PRO A 45 -0.03 0.36 27.87
CA PRO A 45 0.86 -0.54 27.14
C PRO A 45 0.64 -2.02 27.44
N SER A 46 -0.09 -2.35 28.51
CA SER A 46 -0.42 -3.73 28.87
C SER A 46 -1.57 -4.31 28.03
N LEU A 47 -2.33 -3.45 27.35
CA LEU A 47 -3.41 -3.86 26.45
C LEU A 47 -2.89 -4.16 25.06
N THR A 48 -3.57 -5.07 24.35
CA THR A 48 -3.23 -5.43 22.98
C THR A 48 -3.28 -4.19 22.06
N PRO A 49 -2.15 -3.81 21.44
CA PRO A 49 -2.13 -2.65 20.57
C PRO A 49 -2.85 -2.90 19.25
N VAL A 50 -3.31 -1.83 18.62
CA VAL A 50 -3.81 -1.85 17.23
C VAL A 50 -2.79 -1.22 16.29
N SER A 51 -2.70 -1.80 15.08
CA SER A 51 -1.82 -1.36 14.01
C SER A 51 -2.64 -0.65 12.93
N ILE A 52 -2.32 0.62 12.65
CA ILE A 52 -3.06 1.45 11.70
C ILE A 52 -2.10 2.03 10.66
N PRO A 53 -2.30 1.80 9.34
CA PRO A 53 -1.51 2.46 8.33
C PRO A 53 -1.67 3.99 8.43
N ALA A 54 -0.59 4.75 8.34
CA ALA A 54 -0.59 6.20 8.59
C ALA A 54 -1.60 6.95 7.70
N GLY A 55 -1.74 6.55 6.43
CA GLY A 55 -2.73 7.12 5.51
C GLY A 55 -4.20 6.83 5.87
N HIS A 56 -4.47 6.02 6.90
CA HIS A 56 -5.81 5.68 7.37
C HIS A 56 -6.14 6.30 8.74
N LEU A 57 -5.25 7.11 9.30
CA LEU A 57 -5.56 7.90 10.48
C LEU A 57 -6.65 8.93 10.16
N PRO A 58 -7.56 9.23 11.11
CA PRO A 58 -8.44 10.38 10.98
C PRO A 58 -7.62 11.68 10.83
N PRO A 59 -8.16 12.71 10.18
CA PRO A 59 -7.49 14.00 10.11
C PRO A 59 -7.39 14.66 11.51
N PRO A 60 -6.47 15.62 11.70
CA PRO A 60 -6.31 16.31 12.97
C PRO A 60 -7.61 16.93 13.48
N GLY A 61 -7.96 16.66 14.74
CA GLY A 61 -9.18 17.15 15.38
C GLY A 61 -10.41 16.26 15.19
N GLU A 62 -10.34 15.23 14.36
CA GLU A 62 -11.37 14.20 14.27
C GLU A 62 -10.97 12.91 14.99
N CYS A 63 -11.98 12.08 15.25
CA CYS A 63 -11.78 10.74 15.77
C CYS A 63 -12.34 9.70 14.81
N ARG A 64 -11.86 8.46 14.94
CA ARG A 64 -12.34 7.32 14.17
C ARG A 64 -12.45 6.11 15.08
N ILE A 65 -13.55 5.36 14.99
CA ILE A 65 -13.64 4.05 15.64
C ILE A 65 -12.91 3.06 14.75
N TRP A 66 -11.90 2.38 15.29
CA TRP A 66 -11.10 1.40 14.59
C TRP A 66 -11.44 -0.01 15.07
N TYR A 67 -11.78 -0.88 14.13
CA TYR A 67 -12.10 -2.29 14.36
C TYR A 67 -10.92 -3.16 13.95
N PRO A 68 -10.23 -3.85 14.89
CA PRO A 68 -9.05 -4.66 14.56
C PRO A 68 -9.31 -5.82 13.59
N ASP A 69 -10.56 -6.27 13.49
CA ASP A 69 -11.03 -7.36 12.64
C ASP A 69 -11.43 -6.92 11.22
N ARG A 70 -11.38 -5.62 10.92
CA ARG A 70 -11.73 -5.07 9.59
C ARG A 70 -10.50 -4.65 8.81
N SER A 71 -10.57 -4.79 7.49
CA SER A 71 -9.54 -4.25 6.59
C SER A 71 -9.50 -2.72 6.69
N PRO A 72 -8.36 -2.05 6.42
CA PRO A 72 -8.25 -0.59 6.52
C PRO A 72 -9.28 0.19 5.68
N GLY A 73 -9.67 -0.35 4.52
CA GLY A 73 -10.67 0.26 3.62
C GLY A 73 -12.12 0.09 4.09
N ASP A 74 -12.41 -0.90 4.93
CA ASP A 74 -13.76 -1.23 5.43
C ASP A 74 -14.06 -0.57 6.80
N GLN A 75 -13.14 0.24 7.28
CA GLN A 75 -13.29 0.99 8.52
C GLN A 75 -14.32 2.10 8.33
N PRO A 76 -15.15 2.40 9.36
CA PRO A 76 -16.10 3.51 9.28
C PRO A 76 -15.40 4.85 9.02
N PRO A 77 -16.11 5.85 8.51
CA PRO A 77 -15.53 7.17 8.33
C PRO A 77 -15.13 7.80 9.68
N PRO A 78 -14.19 8.75 9.68
CA PRO A 78 -13.97 9.65 10.81
C PRO A 78 -15.22 10.47 11.18
N GLY A 79 -15.21 11.07 12.36
CA GLY A 79 -16.28 11.93 12.84
C GLY A 79 -15.92 12.69 14.11
N ASN A 80 -16.94 13.32 14.71
CA ASN A 80 -16.77 14.13 15.91
C ASN A 80 -16.33 13.28 17.10
N CYS A 81 -15.24 13.68 17.75
CA CYS A 81 -14.70 12.97 18.91
C CYS A 81 -15.66 12.85 20.09
N ARG A 82 -16.43 13.92 20.36
CA ARG A 82 -17.38 13.96 21.49
C ARG A 82 -18.54 13.01 21.30
N ASP A 83 -18.94 12.78 20.06
CA ASP A 83 -20.00 11.83 19.75
C ASP A 83 -19.41 10.40 19.78
N LEU A 84 -18.32 10.16 19.04
CA LEU A 84 -17.76 8.82 18.89
C LEU A 84 -17.24 8.19 20.18
N GLN A 85 -16.75 8.99 21.16
CA GLN A 85 -16.31 8.46 22.45
C GLN A 85 -17.42 7.72 23.23
N HIS A 86 -18.70 8.03 22.96
CA HIS A 86 -19.84 7.37 23.59
C HIS A 86 -20.35 6.15 22.82
N HIS A 87 -19.80 5.88 21.63
CA HIS A 87 -20.28 4.86 20.70
C HIS A 87 -19.23 3.81 20.35
N VAL A 88 -18.11 3.75 21.07
CA VAL A 88 -17.05 2.75 20.85
C VAL A 88 -17.56 1.37 21.28
N PRO A 89 -17.73 0.40 20.36
CA PRO A 89 -18.19 -0.93 20.74
C PRO A 89 -17.09 -1.74 21.42
N PRO A 90 -17.43 -2.82 22.14
CA PRO A 90 -16.45 -3.75 22.69
C PRO A 90 -15.48 -4.26 21.61
N GLY A 91 -14.19 -4.26 21.91
CA GLY A 91 -13.14 -4.73 21.01
C GLY A 91 -12.70 -3.71 19.94
N ALA A 92 -13.40 -2.59 19.80
CA ALA A 92 -12.96 -1.46 18.98
C ALA A 92 -12.18 -0.45 19.82
N VAL A 93 -11.41 0.42 19.16
CA VAL A 93 -10.69 1.52 19.81
C VAL A 93 -11.05 2.86 19.19
N LEU A 94 -11.07 3.91 20.02
CA LEU A 94 -11.20 5.27 19.53
C LEU A 94 -9.80 5.82 19.18
N VAL A 95 -9.61 6.16 17.92
CA VAL A 95 -8.38 6.74 17.39
C VAL A 95 -8.58 8.23 17.21
N ARG A 96 -7.61 9.03 17.65
CA ARG A 96 -7.59 10.49 17.48
C ARG A 96 -6.53 10.88 16.44
N GLY A 97 -6.88 11.83 15.57
CA GLY A 97 -5.98 12.44 14.60
C GLY A 97 -5.18 13.61 15.15
#